data_AF-A0AB73TKC3-F1
#
_entry.id   AF-A0AB73TKC3-F1
#
_cell.length_a   1.000
_cell.length_b   1.000
_cell.length_c   1.000
_cell.angle_alpha   90.00
_cell.angle_beta   90.00
_cell.angle_gamma   90.00
#
_symmetry.space_group_name_H-M   'P 1'
#
loop_
_entity.id
_entity.type
_entity.pdbx_description
1 polymer ?
#
loop_
_entity_poly.entity_id
_entity_poly.type
_entity_poly.pdbx_seq_one_letter_code
_entity_poly.pdbx_strand_id
1 'polypeptide(L)'
;MIPGMAADTLVYLNGAYLPVGEAKISVLDRGFIFGDGIYEVVPAYQGRPFRMDEHLARLARSLAAIRLELPMGMAGVRRIVETLIARQAAENCIVYFQVTRGVARRDHPFPVP
;
A
#
# COMPACT_ATOMS: atom_id res chain seq x y z
N MET A 1 4.10 16.98 10.05
CA MET A 1 2.85 16.29 10.40
C MET A 1 1.78 16.69 9.40
N ILE A 2 1.12 15.73 8.76
CA ILE A 2 -0.01 16.03 7.87
C ILE A 2 -1.18 16.49 8.77
N PRO A 3 -1.77 17.67 8.53
CA PRO A 3 -2.90 18.15 9.33
C PRO A 3 -4.01 17.09 9.39
N GLY A 4 -4.46 16.75 10.61
CA GLY A 4 -5.49 15.74 10.84
C GLY A 4 -5.01 14.29 10.90
N MET A 5 -3.71 14.01 10.77
CA MET A 5 -3.15 12.67 10.94
C MET A 5 -2.29 12.59 12.19
N ALA A 6 -2.70 11.77 13.16
CA ALA A 6 -1.97 11.57 14.39
C ALA A 6 -0.69 10.73 14.15
N ALA A 7 0.41 11.03 14.85
CA ALA A 7 1.71 10.38 14.60
C ALA A 7 1.69 8.87 14.91
N ASP A 8 0.78 8.47 15.79
CA ASP A 8 0.47 7.10 16.22
C ASP A 8 -0.53 6.38 15.28
N THR A 9 -1.00 7.03 14.21
CA THR A 9 -1.85 6.38 13.19
C THR A 9 -1.15 5.15 12.65
N LEU A 10 -1.80 3.99 12.77
CA LEU A 10 -1.24 2.72 12.36
C LEU A 10 -1.12 2.62 10.83
N VAL A 11 0.05 2.23 10.35
CA VAL A 11 0.30 1.88 8.95
C VAL A 11 0.90 0.49 8.84
N TYR A 12 0.80 -0.11 7.66
CA TYR A 12 1.57 -1.30 7.31
C TYR A 12 2.69 -0.92 6.34
N LEU A 13 3.92 -1.29 6.66
CA LEU A 13 5.09 -1.08 5.80
C LEU A 13 5.97 -2.33 5.82
N ASN A 14 6.13 -2.96 4.65
CA ASN A 14 7.09 -4.05 4.41
C ASN A 14 7.08 -5.18 5.47
N GLY A 15 5.89 -5.59 5.93
CA GLY A 15 5.73 -6.69 6.90
C GLY A 15 5.48 -6.25 8.34
N ALA A 16 5.62 -4.96 8.65
CA ALA A 16 5.42 -4.43 10.00
C ALA A 16 4.18 -3.52 10.06
N TYR A 17 3.49 -3.58 11.20
CA TYR A 17 2.50 -2.59 11.60
C TYR A 17 3.14 -1.64 12.59
N LEU A 18 3.16 -0.35 12.29
CA LEU A 18 3.83 0.67 13.10
C LEU A 18 3.14 2.03 13.00
N PRO A 19 3.42 2.96 13.94
CA PRO A 19 3.03 4.36 13.82
C PRO A 19 3.52 5.00 12.53
N VAL A 20 2.70 5.85 11.90
CA VAL A 20 3.09 6.61 10.70
C VAL A 20 4.31 7.50 10.92
N GLY A 21 4.51 8.01 12.15
CA GLY A 21 5.69 8.80 12.51
C GLY A 21 7.01 8.01 12.47
N GLU A 22 6.94 6.68 12.54
CA GLU A 22 8.11 5.79 12.49
C GLU A 22 8.33 5.18 11.09
N ALA A 23 7.34 5.27 10.21
CA ALA A 23 7.38 4.71 8.87
C ALA A 23 8.39 5.44 7.98
N LYS A 24 9.37 4.70 7.46
CA LYS A 24 10.45 5.24 6.62
C LYS A 24 10.61 4.41 5.36
N ILE A 25 10.59 5.07 4.21
CA ILE A 25 10.98 4.49 2.93
C ILE A 25 12.43 4.88 2.61
N SER A 26 13.13 4.04 1.86
CA SER A 26 14.46 4.37 1.37
C SER A 26 14.37 5.47 0.30
N VAL A 27 15.34 6.39 0.29
CA VAL A 27 15.49 7.36 -0.82
C VAL A 27 15.87 6.68 -2.13
N LEU A 28 16.26 5.40 -2.10
CA LEU A 28 16.56 4.56 -3.25
C LEU A 28 15.35 3.72 -3.71
N ASP A 29 14.17 3.91 -3.12
CA ASP A 29 12.95 3.28 -3.61
C ASP A 29 12.60 3.82 -5.00
N ARG A 30 12.40 2.93 -5.97
CA ARG A 30 12.09 3.32 -7.35
C ARG A 30 10.72 3.96 -7.49
N GLY A 31 9.78 3.68 -6.59
CA GLY A 31 8.50 4.40 -6.50
C GLY A 31 8.71 5.87 -6.16
N PHE A 32 9.67 6.18 -5.29
CA PHE A 32 10.05 7.55 -4.96
C PHE A 32 10.83 8.22 -6.10
N ILE A 33 11.82 7.54 -6.69
CA ILE A 33 12.70 8.13 -7.69
C ILE A 33 12.02 8.27 -9.07
N PHE A 34 11.23 7.28 -9.49
CA PHE A 34 10.75 7.14 -10.86
C PHE A 34 9.22 7.00 -10.97
N GLY A 35 8.49 7.00 -9.85
CA GLY A 35 7.05 6.68 -9.87
C GLY A 35 6.77 5.22 -10.24
N ASP A 36 7.74 4.32 -10.07
CA ASP A 36 7.63 2.89 -10.41
C ASP A 36 6.83 2.15 -9.33
N GLY A 37 5.51 2.29 -9.41
CA GLY A 37 4.57 1.65 -8.50
C GLY A 37 3.11 1.91 -8.88
N ILE A 38 2.21 1.22 -8.16
CA ILE A 38 0.76 1.36 -8.27
C ILE A 38 0.20 1.74 -6.91
N TYR A 39 -0.72 2.70 -6.87
CA TYR A 39 -1.51 3.00 -5.68
C TYR A 39 -2.93 2.46 -5.82
N GLU A 40 -3.58 2.27 -4.68
CA GLU A 40 -4.99 1.90 -4.56
C GLU A 40 -5.63 2.62 -3.37
N VAL A 41 -6.96 2.77 -3.44
CA VAL A 41 -7.77 3.39 -2.38
C VAL A 41 -9.04 2.61 -2.20
N VAL A 42 -9.26 2.03 -1.01
CA VAL A 42 -10.44 1.25 -0.67
C VAL A 42 -11.25 1.99 0.39
N PRO A 43 -12.47 2.46 0.09
CA PRO A 43 -13.36 2.99 1.11
C PRO A 43 -13.90 1.86 1.99
N ALA A 44 -14.11 2.14 3.26
CA ALA A 44 -14.75 1.25 4.21
C ALA A 44 -15.90 1.97 4.92
N TYR A 45 -17.03 1.27 5.04
CA TYR A 45 -18.23 1.75 5.70
C TYR A 45 -18.62 0.78 6.80
N GLN A 46 -18.89 1.30 8.00
CA GLN A 46 -19.20 0.48 9.18
C GLN A 46 -18.20 -0.67 9.39
N GLY A 47 -16.91 -0.38 9.24
CA GLY A 47 -15.83 -1.34 9.37
C GLY A 47 -15.72 -2.38 8.26
N ARG A 48 -16.45 -2.23 7.14
CA ARG A 48 -16.43 -3.16 6.01
C ARG A 48 -15.86 -2.52 4.74
N PRO A 49 -14.83 -3.10 4.11
CA PRO A 49 -14.31 -2.58 2.84
C PRO A 49 -15.37 -2.72 1.74
N PHE A 50 -15.58 -1.64 1.00
CA PHE A 50 -16.53 -1.60 -0.10
C PHE A 50 -15.90 -2.10 -1.39
N ARG A 51 -16.55 -3.06 -2.06
CA ARG A 51 -16.13 -3.61 -3.37
C ARG A 51 -14.66 -4.10 -3.40
N MET A 52 -14.26 -4.78 -2.33
CA MET A 52 -12.87 -5.19 -2.13
C MET A 52 -12.35 -6.09 -3.26
N ASP A 53 -13.17 -6.98 -3.81
CA ASP A 53 -12.77 -7.85 -4.92
C ASP A 53 -12.48 -7.05 -6.20
N GLU A 54 -13.25 -6.01 -6.50
CA GLU A 54 -12.99 -5.15 -7.66
C GLU A 54 -11.74 -4.31 -7.50
N HIS A 55 -11.44 -3.84 -6.27
CA HIS A 55 -10.18 -3.17 -5.96
C HIS A 55 -8.98 -4.11 -6.14
N LEU A 56 -9.06 -5.34 -5.63
CA LEU A 56 -8.00 -6.34 -5.80
C LEU A 56 -7.83 -6.76 -7.26
N ALA A 57 -8.92 -6.91 -8.02
CA ALA A 57 -8.87 -7.21 -9.43
C ALA A 57 -8.22 -6.05 -10.22
N ARG A 58 -8.51 -4.79 -9.86
CA ARG A 58 -7.86 -3.62 -10.46
C ARG A 58 -6.37 -3.58 -10.13
N LEU A 59 -6.01 -3.77 -8.87
CA LEU A 59 -4.62 -3.84 -8.43
C LEU A 59 -3.85 -4.91 -9.22
N ALA A 60 -4.38 -6.12 -9.32
CA ALA A 60 -3.74 -7.21 -10.05
C ALA A 60 -3.48 -6.86 -11.52
N ARG A 61 -4.46 -6.27 -12.23
CA ARG A 61 -4.28 -5.80 -13.61
C ARG A 61 -3.21 -4.71 -13.73
N SER A 62 -3.23 -3.74 -12.83
CA SER A 62 -2.28 -2.61 -12.82
C SER A 62 -0.85 -3.08 -12.53
N LEU A 63 -0.65 -3.98 -11.57
CA LEU A 63 0.65 -4.56 -11.26
C LEU A 63 1.19 -5.38 -12.43
N ALA A 64 0.33 -6.19 -13.07
CA ALA A 64 0.71 -6.95 -14.27
C ALA A 64 1.14 -6.04 -15.43
N ALA A 65 0.45 -4.91 -15.64
CA ALA A 65 0.77 -3.96 -16.71
C ALA A 65 2.19 -3.37 -16.58
N ILE A 66 2.70 -3.25 -15.35
CA ILE A 66 4.06 -2.78 -15.08
C ILE A 66 5.02 -3.94 -14.72
N ARG A 67 4.62 -5.20 -14.90
CA ARG A 67 5.41 -6.41 -14.57
C ARG A 67 5.91 -6.39 -13.12
N LEU A 68 5.07 -5.98 -12.17
CA LEU A 68 5.38 -6.01 -10.73
C LEU A 68 4.77 -7.24 -10.10
N GLU A 69 5.59 -8.09 -9.51
CA GLU A 69 5.12 -9.22 -8.71
C GLU A 69 4.97 -8.81 -7.25
N LEU A 70 3.86 -9.23 -6.64
CA LEU A 70 3.59 -9.00 -5.23
C LEU A 70 3.66 -10.34 -4.48
N PRO A 71 4.75 -10.66 -3.76
CA PRO A 71 4.97 -11.98 -3.17
C PRO A 71 3.84 -12.47 -2.25
N MET A 72 3.17 -11.55 -1.54
CA MET A 72 2.07 -11.91 -0.65
C MET A 72 0.72 -12.16 -1.35
N GLY A 73 0.63 -11.85 -2.65
CA GLY A 73 -0.58 -11.98 -3.45
C GLY A 73 -1.75 -11.11 -2.98
N MET A 74 -2.87 -11.19 -3.70
CA MET A 74 -4.08 -10.40 -3.41
C MET A 74 -4.72 -10.78 -2.06
N ALA A 75 -4.63 -12.05 -1.65
CA ALA A 75 -5.09 -12.50 -0.34
C ALA A 75 -4.30 -11.85 0.81
N GLY A 76 -3.00 -11.63 0.63
CA GLY A 76 -2.17 -10.89 1.57
C GLY A 76 -2.62 -9.43 1.69
N VAL A 77 -2.85 -8.76 0.56
CA VAL A 77 -3.36 -7.36 0.53
C VAL A 77 -4.71 -7.25 1.23
N ARG A 78 -5.63 -8.18 0.95
CA ARG A 78 -6.94 -8.24 1.61
C ARG A 78 -6.80 -8.25 3.13
N ARG A 79 -5.99 -9.16 3.67
CA ARG A 79 -5.76 -9.27 5.12
C ARG A 79 -5.17 -8.00 5.71
N ILE A 80 -4.26 -7.33 5.01
CA ILE A 80 -3.70 -6.06 5.50
C ILE A 80 -4.81 -5.01 5.61
N VAL A 81 -5.58 -4.81 4.54
CA VAL A 81 -6.67 -3.81 4.50
C VAL A 81 -7.69 -4.08 5.60
N GLU A 82 -8.15 -5.33 5.73
CA GLU A 82 -9.11 -5.73 6.77
C GLU A 82 -8.53 -5.53 8.18
N THR A 83 -7.23 -5.81 8.39
CA THR A 83 -6.56 -5.59 9.67
C THR A 83 -6.43 -4.11 10.02
N LEU A 84 -6.11 -3.25 9.04
CA LEU A 84 -6.02 -1.80 9.25
C LEU A 84 -7.39 -1.21 9.61
N ILE A 85 -8.44 -1.63 8.93
CA ILE A 85 -9.82 -1.21 9.23
C ILE A 85 -10.21 -1.66 10.64
N ALA A 86 -9.97 -2.93 10.98
CA ALA A 86 -10.34 -3.48 12.30
C ALA A 86 -9.60 -2.84 13.48
N ARG A 87 -8.42 -2.23 13.24
CA ARG A 87 -7.62 -1.56 14.26
C ARG A 87 -7.85 -0.06 14.35
N GLN A 88 -8.75 0.49 13.52
CA GLN A 88 -9.08 1.90 13.52
C GLN A 88 -10.38 2.16 14.29
N ALA A 89 -10.46 3.28 15.00
CA ALA A 89 -11.64 3.64 15.79
C ALA A 89 -12.81 4.16 14.94
N ALA A 90 -12.53 4.69 13.75
CA ALA A 90 -13.53 5.27 12.87
C ALA A 90 -14.36 4.19 12.16
N GLU A 91 -15.69 4.32 12.21
CA GLU A 91 -16.61 3.42 11.52
C GLU A 91 -16.53 3.55 9.99
N ASN A 92 -16.29 4.77 9.50
CA ASN A 92 -16.14 5.06 8.08
C ASN A 92 -14.74 5.61 7.83
N CYS A 93 -14.02 5.00 6.90
CA CYS A 93 -12.65 5.39 6.60
C CYS A 93 -12.28 5.06 5.16
N ILE A 94 -11.07 5.46 4.77
CA ILE A 94 -10.44 5.03 3.53
C ILE A 94 -9.11 4.38 3.86
N VAL A 95 -8.76 3.32 3.15
CA VAL A 95 -7.42 2.72 3.18
C VAL A 95 -6.73 3.06 1.87
N TYR A 96 -5.76 3.98 1.94
CA TYR A 96 -4.83 4.27 0.86
C TYR A 96 -3.59 3.38 1.03
N PHE A 97 -3.13 2.76 -0.07
CA PHE A 97 -1.87 2.03 -0.06
C PHE A 97 -1.17 2.09 -1.41
N GLN A 98 0.14 1.84 -1.39
CA GLN A 98 1.00 1.88 -2.57
C GLN A 98 1.94 0.67 -2.57
N VAL A 99 2.10 0.07 -3.75
CA VAL A 99 3.06 -1.00 -4.02
C VAL A 99 4.08 -0.46 -5.00
N THR A 100 5.35 -0.41 -4.59
CA THR A 100 6.46 0.06 -5.42
C THR A 100 7.33 -1.11 -5.85
N ARG A 101 8.18 -0.90 -6.87
CA ARG A 101 9.22 -1.87 -7.23
C ARG A 101 10.27 -2.10 -6.14
N GLY A 102 10.26 -1.26 -5.11
CA GLY A 102 11.19 -1.32 -4.00
C GLY A 102 12.54 -0.67 -4.31
N VAL A 103 13.51 -1.04 -3.48
CA VAL A 103 14.85 -0.47 -3.49
C VAL A 103 15.71 -1.12 -4.57
N ALA A 104 16.34 -0.30 -5.40
CA ALA A 104 17.31 -0.75 -6.38
C ALA A 104 18.41 0.30 -6.58
N ARG A 105 19.51 -0.08 -7.24
CA ARG A 105 20.50 0.88 -7.70
C ARG A 105 19.83 1.89 -8.65
N ARG A 106 20.23 3.17 -8.54
CA ARG A 106 19.66 4.26 -9.36
C ARG A 106 20.21 4.22 -10.80
N ASP A 107 19.77 3.24 -11.57
CA ASP A 107 19.98 3.18 -13.02
C ASP A 107 18.63 3.23 -13.75
N HIS A 108 18.66 3.72 -15.00
CA HIS A 108 17.48 3.91 -15.85
C HIS A 108 16.90 2.63 -16.50
N PRO A 109 17.68 1.55 -16.77
CA PRO A 109 17.11 0.34 -17.35
C PRO A 109 15.94 -0.21 -16.53
N PHE A 110 14.99 -0.81 -17.23
CA PHE A 110 13.92 -1.57 -16.59
C PHE A 110 14.53 -2.71 -15.76
N PRO A 111 14.15 -2.90 -14.49
CA PRO A 111 14.73 -3.96 -13.67
C PRO A 111 14.49 -5.33 -14.30
N VAL A 112 15.55 -6.12 -14.36
CA VAL A 112 15.47 -7.52 -14.78
C VAL A 112 14.72 -8.28 -13.67
N PRO A 113 13.75 -9.15 -14.00
CA PRO A 113 13.02 -9.95 -13.01
C PRO A 113 13.93 -10.72 -12.06
#